data_AF-A0A965P9N8-F1
#
_entry.id   AF-A0A965P9N8-F1
#
_cell.length_a   1.000
_cell.length_b   1.000
_cell.length_c   1.000
_cell.angle_alpha   90.00
_cell.angle_beta   90.00
_cell.angle_gamma   90.00
#
_symmetry.space_group_name_H-M   'P 1'
#
loop_
_entity.id
_entity.type
_entity.pdbx_description
1 polymer ?
#
loop_
_entity_poly.entity_id
_entity_poly.type
_entity_poly.pdbx_seq_one_letter_code
_entity_poly.pdbx_strand_id
1 'polypeptide(L)'
;MCWAYLARSKPRAKREVVPGVVAFRCDLAVKDMLILTGPDRFFDDDHYRGYPAILGRLKLLEANEVEYLMWWAWRAQAPKSLQKSLHKGVA
;
A
#
# COMPACT_ATOMS: atom_id res chain seq x y z
N MET A 1 -3.53 4.95 5.97
CA MET A 1 -3.84 4.74 4.54
C MET A 1 -2.67 4.08 3.83
N CYS A 2 -1.45 4.51 4.13
CA CYS A 2 -0.24 3.69 4.03
C CYS A 2 0.43 3.57 5.40
N TRP A 3 1.25 2.54 5.63
CA TRP A 3 2.00 2.34 6.87
C TRP A 3 3.25 1.47 6.64
N ALA A 4 4.22 1.55 7.54
CA ALA A 4 5.41 0.70 7.49
C ALA A 4 5.00 -0.79 7.59
N TYR A 5 5.62 -1.65 6.78
CA TYR A 5 5.42 -3.09 6.92
C TYR A 5 6.21 -3.64 8.10
N LEU A 6 5.57 -4.51 8.89
CA LEU A 6 6.21 -5.22 9.99
C LEU A 6 6.13 -6.73 9.74
N ALA A 7 7.29 -7.39 9.70
CA ALA A 7 7.39 -8.84 9.53
C ALA A 7 7.84 -9.53 10.82
N ARG A 8 7.69 -10.86 10.84
CA ARG A 8 8.30 -11.72 11.87
C ARG A 8 9.36 -12.59 11.21
N SER A 9 10.54 -12.72 11.83
CA SER A 9 11.60 -13.60 11.35
C SER A 9 11.28 -15.09 11.51
N LYS A 10 10.45 -15.44 12.50
CA LYS A 10 9.94 -16.79 12.75
C LYS A 10 8.54 -16.74 13.40
N PRO A 11 7.75 -17.83 13.36
CA PRO A 11 6.44 -17.87 14.01
C PRO A 11 6.51 -17.42 15.48
N ARG A 12 5.54 -16.58 15.89
CA ARG A 12 5.43 -15.96 17.24
C ARG A 12 6.55 -14.99 17.65
N ALA A 13 7.59 -14.76 16.85
CA ALA A 13 8.63 -13.76 17.15
C ALA A 13 8.09 -12.33 17.13
N LYS A 14 8.79 -11.38 17.75
CA LYS A 14 8.43 -9.95 17.71
C LYS A 14 8.29 -9.47 16.26
N ARG A 15 7.33 -8.57 16.01
CA ARG A 15 7.17 -7.89 14.73
C ARG A 15 8.17 -6.74 14.65
N GLU A 16 8.94 -6.70 13.57
CA GLU A 16 9.97 -5.70 13.31
C GLU A 16 9.71 -5.02 11.98
N VAL A 17 10.05 -3.73 11.91
CA VAL A 17 9.92 -2.95 10.67
C VAL A 17 10.84 -3.56 9.62
N VAL A 18 10.32 -3.76 8.41
CA VAL A 18 11.12 -4.13 7.25
C VAL A 18 11.46 -2.84 6.49
N PRO A 19 12.73 -2.38 6.51
CA PRO A 19 13.11 -1.16 5.83
C PRO A 19 12.81 -1.23 4.33
N GLY A 20 12.26 -0.14 3.78
CA GLY A 20 11.96 -0.05 2.36
C GLY A 20 10.70 -0.80 1.89
N VAL A 21 9.86 -1.30 2.81
CA VAL A 21 8.56 -1.88 2.46
C VAL A 21 7.42 -1.12 3.14
N VAL A 22 6.45 -0.71 2.33
CA VAL A 22 5.27 0.05 2.77
C VAL A 22 4.01 -0.70 2.36
N ALA A 23 3.04 -0.75 3.26
CA ALA A 23 1.70 -1.21 2.95
C ALA A 23 0.87 -0.03 2.41
N PHE A 24 0.18 -0.23 1.28
CA PHE A 24 -0.77 0.71 0.70
C PHE A 24 -2.15 0.08 0.70
N ARG A 25 -3.12 0.72 1.34
CA ARG A 25 -4.50 0.24 1.31
C ARG A 25 -5.09 0.40 -0.09
N CYS A 26 -5.80 -0.62 -0.56
CA CYS A 26 -6.36 -0.71 -1.90
C CYS A 26 -7.44 -1.79 -1.94
N ASP A 27 -8.30 -1.76 -2.96
CA ASP A 27 -9.29 -2.81 -3.16
C ASP A 27 -8.63 -4.16 -3.48
N LEU A 28 -9.25 -5.26 -3.06
CA LEU A 28 -8.69 -6.61 -3.24
C LEU A 28 -8.41 -6.95 -4.71
N ALA A 29 -9.31 -6.58 -5.63
CA ALA A 29 -9.10 -6.82 -7.06
C ALA A 29 -7.88 -6.06 -7.61
N VAL A 30 -7.65 -4.83 -7.14
CA VAL A 30 -6.48 -4.02 -7.52
C VAL A 30 -5.21 -4.64 -6.94
N LYS A 31 -5.26 -5.06 -5.68
CA LYS A 31 -4.16 -5.76 -5.02
C LYS A 31 -3.74 -6.99 -5.82
N ASP A 32 -4.69 -7.87 -6.14
CA ASP A 32 -4.42 -9.12 -6.84
C ASP A 32 -3.84 -8.86 -8.24
N MET A 33 -4.35 -7.85 -8.95
CA MET A 33 -3.81 -7.42 -10.24
C MET A 33 -2.37 -6.90 -10.14
N LEU A 34 -2.07 -6.06 -9.14
CA LEU A 34 -0.72 -5.52 -8.94
C LEU A 34 0.30 -6.60 -8.55
N ILE A 35 -0.09 -7.56 -7.71
CA ILE A 35 0.76 -8.72 -7.38
C ILE A 35 0.98 -9.60 -8.61
N LEU A 36 -0.07 -9.86 -9.40
CA LEU A 36 0.04 -10.68 -10.61
C LEU A 36 0.95 -10.04 -11.67
N THR A 37 0.86 -8.72 -11.85
CA THR A 37 1.59 -7.99 -12.91
C THR A 37 2.97 -7.49 -12.49
N GLY A 38 3.23 -7.37 -11.19
CA GLY A 38 4.50 -6.90 -10.66
C GLY A 38 4.94 -7.63 -9.39
N PRO A 39 5.08 -8.97 -9.39
CA PRO A 39 5.34 -9.76 -8.18
C PRO A 39 6.68 -9.43 -7.50
N ASP A 40 7.67 -8.93 -8.26
CA ASP A 40 8.94 -8.48 -7.68
C ASP A 40 8.76 -7.20 -6.85
N ARG A 41 7.81 -6.36 -7.25
CA ARG A 41 7.55 -5.01 -6.73
C ARG A 41 6.49 -5.03 -5.63
N PHE A 42 5.48 -5.88 -5.80
CA PHE A 42 4.32 -5.98 -4.94
C PHE A 42 4.08 -7.40 -4.47
N PHE A 43 3.70 -7.56 -3.21
CA PHE A 43 3.42 -8.85 -2.62
C PHE A 43 2.43 -8.74 -1.46
N ASP A 44 2.05 -9.88 -0.91
CA ASP A 44 1.43 -10.00 0.41
C ASP A 44 1.99 -11.20 1.18
N ASP A 45 1.62 -11.31 2.44
CA ASP A 45 1.95 -12.44 3.30
C ASP A 45 0.67 -13.04 3.92
N ASP A 46 0.81 -14.06 4.76
CA ASP A 46 -0.33 -14.70 5.43
C ASP A 46 -1.21 -13.72 6.23
N HIS A 47 -0.64 -12.64 6.77
CA HIS A 47 -1.40 -11.63 7.49
C HIS A 47 -2.17 -10.70 6.55
N TYR A 48 -1.60 -10.40 5.39
CA TYR A 48 -2.21 -9.52 4.40
C TYR A 48 -3.13 -10.25 3.42
N ARG A 49 -3.10 -11.58 3.36
CA ARG A 49 -3.99 -12.36 2.48
C ARG A 49 -5.46 -12.07 2.80
N GLY A 50 -6.22 -11.65 1.78
CA GLY A 50 -7.63 -11.22 1.93
C GLY A 50 -7.83 -9.88 2.65
N TYR A 51 -6.75 -9.20 3.08
CA TYR A 51 -6.80 -7.85 3.64
C TYR A 51 -6.63 -6.80 2.53
N PRO A 52 -7.40 -5.69 2.54
CA PRO A 52 -7.41 -4.67 1.48
C PRO A 52 -6.17 -3.76 1.53
N ALA A 53 -4.98 -4.34 1.48
CA ALA A 53 -3.72 -3.64 1.36
C ALA A 53 -2.66 -4.50 0.68
N ILE A 54 -1.82 -3.84 -0.11
CA ILE A 54 -0.69 -4.42 -0.84
C ILE A 54 0.62 -3.97 -0.21
N LEU A 55 1.61 -4.85 -0.16
CA LEU A 55 2.97 -4.52 0.28
C LEU A 55 3.80 -4.15 -0.95
N GLY A 56 4.38 -2.94 -0.97
CA GLY A 56 5.23 -2.45 -2.05
C GLY A 56 6.69 -2.29 -1.60
N ARG A 57 7.63 -2.75 -2.44
CA ARG A 57 9.08 -2.56 -2.24
C ARG A 57 9.52 -1.21 -2.81
N LEU A 58 9.77 -0.23 -1.94
CA LEU A 58 10.10 1.13 -2.35
C LEU A 58 11.33 1.22 -3.28
N LYS A 59 12.31 0.32 -3.13
CA LYS A 59 13.50 0.29 -4.00
C LYS A 59 13.18 0.01 -5.48
N LEU A 60 12.02 -0.58 -5.77
CA LEU A 60 11.59 -0.95 -7.13
C LEU A 60 10.43 -0.08 -7.64
N LEU A 61 10.04 0.93 -6.87
CA LEU A 61 8.97 1.87 -7.21
C LEU A 61 9.57 3.24 -7.50
N GLU A 62 9.04 3.90 -8.51
CA GLU A 62 9.41 5.28 -8.81
C GLU A 62 8.69 6.25 -7.86
N ALA A 63 9.26 7.42 -7.61
CA ALA A 63 8.70 8.38 -6.65
C ALA A 63 7.27 8.83 -7.01
N ASN A 64 7.00 9.07 -8.31
CA ASN A 64 5.68 9.42 -8.81
C ASN A 64 4.65 8.29 -8.65
N GLU A 65 5.09 7.04 -8.77
CA GLU A 65 4.24 5.88 -8.54
C GLU A 65 3.92 5.71 -7.06
N VAL A 66 4.89 5.91 -6.17
CA VAL A 66 4.64 5.92 -4.72
C VAL A 66 3.66 7.02 -4.35
N GLU A 67 3.82 8.22 -4.89
CA GLU A 67 2.87 9.32 -4.70
C GLU A 67 1.46 8.94 -5.17
N TYR A 68 1.34 8.34 -6.35
CA TYR A 68 0.07 7.88 -6.89
C TYR A 68 -0.59 6.82 -6.00
N LEU A 69 0.17 5.82 -5.53
CA LEU A 69 -0.30 4.80 -4.61
C LEU A 69 -0.75 5.42 -3.28
N MET A 70 -0.03 6.42 -2.76
CA MET A 70 -0.44 7.16 -1.56
C MET A 70 -1.73 7.94 -1.78
N TRP A 71 -1.93 8.55 -2.94
CA TRP A 71 -3.18 9.25 -3.27
C TRP A 71 -4.36 8.31 -3.45
N TRP A 72 -4.16 7.19 -4.15
CA TRP A 72 -5.19 6.17 -4.33
C TRP A 72 -5.61 5.59 -3.01
N ALA A 73 -4.60 5.31 -2.19
CA ALA A 73 -4.85 4.93 -0.84
C ALA A 73 -5.64 6.09 -0.17
N TRP A 74 -5.13 7.31 -0.17
CA TRP A 74 -5.86 8.55 0.12
C TRP A 74 -7.40 8.45 0.03
N ARG A 75 -7.81 8.29 -1.23
CA ARG A 75 -9.18 8.35 -1.70
C ARG A 75 -10.04 7.17 -1.27
N ALA A 76 -9.48 5.98 -1.06
CA ALA A 76 -10.30 4.83 -0.66
C ALA A 76 -10.84 4.97 0.78
N GLN A 77 -10.23 5.82 1.61
CA GLN A 77 -10.71 6.10 2.97
C GLN A 77 -11.30 7.49 3.16
N ALA A 78 -10.94 8.46 2.32
CA ALA A 78 -11.38 9.84 2.50
C ALA A 78 -12.89 10.02 2.24
N PRO A 79 -13.62 10.76 3.09
CA PRO A 79 -15.00 11.13 2.82
C PRO A 79 -15.15 11.91 1.49
N LYS A 80 -16.26 11.69 0.77
CA LYS A 80 -16.51 12.35 -0.54
C LYS A 80 -16.43 13.88 -0.47
N SER A 81 -16.87 14.48 0.62
CA SER A 81 -16.79 15.93 0.85
C SER A 81 -15.33 16.43 0.88
N LEU A 82 -14.45 15.69 1.55
CA LEU A 82 -13.03 16.02 1.64
C LEU A 82 -12.31 15.84 0.30
N GLN A 83 -12.64 14.78 -0.45
CA GLN A 83 -12.12 14.58 -1.81
C GLN A 83 -12.46 15.76 -2.73
N LYS A 84 -13.71 16.26 -2.66
CA LYS A 84 -14.17 17.40 -3.46
C LYS A 84 -13.49 18.72 -3.07
N SER A 85 -13.14 18.88 -1.79
CA SER A 85 -12.42 20.06 -1.29
C SER A 85 -10.96 20.09 -1.78
N LEU A 86 -10.28 18.94 -1.74
CA LEU A 86 -8.87 18.83 -2.16
C LEU A 86 -8.66 19.03 -3.67
N HIS A 87 -9.63 18.64 -4.51
CA HIS A 87 -9.57 18.92 -5.94
C HIS A 87 -9.58 20.43 -6.29
N LYS A 88 -10.02 21.30 -5.37
CA LYS A 88 -10.02 22.76 -5.56
C LYS A 88 -8.70 23.44 -5.19
N GLY A 89 -7.71 22.69 -4.67
CA GLY A 89 -6.49 23.24 -4.07
C GLY A 89 -5.19 22.92 -4.81
N VAL A 90 -5.26 22.30 -5.98
CA VAL A 90 -4.09 22.09 -6.86
C VAL A 90 -4.41 22.73 -8.20
N ALA A 91 -3.98 23.98 -8.34
CA ALA A 91 -3.89 24.71 -9.61
C ALA A 91 -2.44 24.68 -10.09
#